data_AF-A0A226F588-F1
#
_entry.id   AF-A0A226F588-F1
#
_cell.length_a   1.000
_cell.length_b   1.000
_cell.length_c   1.000
_cell.angle_alpha   90.00
_cell.angle_beta   90.00
_cell.angle_gamma   90.00
#
_symmetry.space_group_name_H-M   'P 1'
#
loop_
_entity.id
_entity.type
_entity.pdbx_description
1 polymer ?
#
loop_
_entity_poly.entity_id
_entity_poly.type
_entity_poly.pdbx_seq_one_letter_code
_entity_poly.pdbx_strand_id
1 'polypeptide(L)'
;MSFFLTLRKCILALLFLSVTLFFNIGSADGISKRLLKRSRYCRNYPESMPPYRLHRETGRCYQVGESGPCPPLMKFTLEDDTFGVCDCDLSQRCGRPLIFWPSRNRCYRVYEQGPCRDGKWLVFGFDLEPVCKKNVCEEDEQRHPSTTSRYWFNINQTCYRTNSRGYCSDADDMLFNVNHHYRPTCQKSVDCGEINTMQTSKCLPGQRLDVLGQCKRRFIALRNTSKPLQIHVTKKPTNIYCLFCDEKKPQHYKI
;
A
#
# COMPACT_ATOMS: atom_id res chain seq x y z
N MET A 1 -34.20 49.04 47.56
CA MET A 1 -34.87 49.08 46.25
C MET A 1 -33.95 49.71 45.21
N SER A 2 -32.91 48.97 44.75
CA SER A 2 -32.08 49.26 43.56
C SER A 2 -30.84 48.35 43.47
N PHE A 3 -31.01 47.02 43.51
CA PHE A 3 -29.92 46.08 43.19
C PHE A 3 -30.38 44.83 42.40
N PHE A 4 -31.66 44.75 42.02
CA PHE A 4 -32.24 43.58 41.33
C PHE A 4 -32.48 43.78 39.83
N LEU A 5 -32.07 44.91 39.24
CA LEU A 5 -32.33 45.21 37.82
C LEU A 5 -31.15 45.01 36.86
N THR A 6 -29.95 44.66 37.34
CA THR A 6 -28.76 44.47 36.47
C THR A 6 -28.38 43.01 36.24
N LEU A 7 -29.14 42.04 36.77
CA LEU A 7 -28.90 40.60 36.54
C LEU A 7 -29.82 39.98 35.48
N ARG A 8 -30.90 40.68 35.11
CA ARG A 8 -31.92 40.15 34.17
C ARG A 8 -31.65 40.46 32.70
N LYS A 9 -30.60 41.25 32.39
CA LYS A 9 -30.20 41.58 31.00
C LYS A 9 -28.96 40.84 30.50
N CYS A 10 -28.22 40.12 31.34
CA CYS A 10 -27.12 39.25 30.89
C CYS A 10 -27.55 37.80 30.57
N ILE A 11 -28.70 37.35 31.07
CA ILE A 11 -29.15 35.95 30.89
C ILE A 11 -29.92 35.76 29.56
N LEU A 12 -30.48 36.81 28.97
CA LEU A 12 -31.15 36.72 27.66
C LEU A 12 -30.22 36.85 26.44
N ALA A 13 -28.97 37.31 26.61
CA ALA A 13 -27.99 37.40 25.52
C ALA A 13 -27.16 36.13 25.34
N LEU A 14 -27.22 35.18 26.28
CA LEU A 14 -26.51 33.89 26.21
C LEU A 14 -27.38 32.74 25.64
N LEU A 15 -28.66 32.99 25.35
CA LEU A 15 -29.57 31.99 24.76
C LEU A 15 -29.88 32.22 23.28
N PHE A 16 -29.32 33.27 22.65
CA PHE A 16 -29.57 33.62 21.25
C PHE A 16 -28.35 33.50 20.31
N LEU A 17 -27.25 32.90 20.76
CA LEU A 17 -26.03 32.72 19.95
C LEU A 17 -25.60 31.25 19.74
N SER A 18 -26.41 30.26 20.13
CA SER A 18 -26.10 28.84 19.87
C SER A 18 -26.99 28.17 18.80
N VAL A 19 -27.95 28.90 18.23
CA VAL A 19 -28.73 28.43 17.08
C VAL A 19 -28.07 28.97 15.81
N THR A 20 -27.75 28.07 14.87
CA THR A 20 -27.07 28.27 13.57
C THR A 20 -25.54 28.22 13.53
N LEU A 21 -24.95 27.12 13.98
CA LEU A 21 -23.79 26.54 13.29
C LEU A 21 -23.90 25.00 13.32
N PHE A 22 -24.98 24.46 12.75
CA PHE A 22 -24.97 23.10 12.22
C PHE A 22 -24.06 23.09 10.97
N PHE A 23 -22.75 23.21 11.21
CA PHE A 23 -21.78 22.76 10.23
C PHE A 23 -22.01 21.26 10.06
N ASN A 24 -22.51 20.90 8.89
CA ASN A 24 -22.47 19.53 8.39
C ASN A 24 -21.01 19.08 8.38
N ILE A 25 -20.56 18.47 9.48
CA ILE A 25 -19.37 17.64 9.48
C ILE A 25 -19.76 16.43 8.65
N GLY A 26 -19.44 16.47 7.36
CA GLY A 26 -19.48 15.30 6.49
C GLY A 26 -18.57 14.24 7.07
N SER A 27 -19.18 13.28 7.77
CA SER A 27 -18.51 12.12 8.36
C SER A 27 -17.58 11.44 7.36
N ALA A 28 -16.29 11.43 7.66
CA ALA A 28 -15.34 10.43 7.18
C ALA A 28 -15.75 8.98 7.61
N ASP A 29 -16.80 8.84 8.43
CA ASP A 29 -17.26 7.59 9.05
C ASP A 29 -18.09 6.66 8.15
N GLY A 30 -18.63 7.13 7.02
CA GLY A 30 -19.43 6.29 6.12
C GLY A 30 -18.61 5.20 5.44
N ILE A 31 -17.30 5.43 5.31
CA ILE A 31 -16.35 4.55 4.65
C ILE A 31 -16.00 3.37 5.57
N SER A 32 -15.63 3.62 6.82
CA SER A 32 -15.30 2.54 7.77
C SER A 32 -16.46 1.57 7.97
N LYS A 33 -17.68 2.09 8.19
CA LYS A 33 -18.88 1.26 8.45
C LYS A 33 -19.21 0.26 7.33
N ARG A 34 -18.91 0.57 6.06
CA ARG A 34 -19.22 -0.32 4.93
C ARG A 34 -18.26 -1.52 4.81
N LEU A 35 -16.97 -1.33 5.12
CA LEU A 35 -15.97 -2.42 5.08
C LEU A 35 -16.08 -3.35 6.30
N LEU A 36 -16.69 -2.88 7.38
CA LEU A 36 -16.92 -3.66 8.59
C LEU A 36 -18.15 -4.55 8.52
N LYS A 37 -18.97 -4.43 7.46
CA LYS A 37 -20.12 -5.30 7.27
C LYS A 37 -19.68 -6.75 7.08
N ARG A 38 -20.42 -7.67 7.71
CA ARG A 38 -20.25 -9.11 7.53
C ARG A 38 -20.62 -9.50 6.09
N SER A 39 -19.77 -10.29 5.45
CA SER A 39 -20.06 -10.84 4.13
C SER A 39 -21.34 -11.67 4.15
N ARG A 40 -22.16 -11.57 3.10
CA ARG A 40 -23.40 -12.35 2.94
C ARG A 40 -23.16 -13.87 2.97
N TYR A 41 -21.96 -14.30 2.58
CA TYR A 41 -21.56 -15.71 2.55
C TYR A 41 -20.90 -16.17 3.86
N CYS A 42 -20.36 -15.24 4.65
CA CYS A 42 -19.65 -15.54 5.90
C CYS A 42 -20.51 -15.27 7.15
N ARG A 43 -21.83 -15.46 7.03
CA ARG A 43 -22.81 -15.20 8.11
C ARG A 43 -22.76 -16.18 9.28
N ASN A 44 -21.94 -17.22 9.20
CA ASN A 44 -21.72 -18.17 10.31
C ASN A 44 -20.38 -17.95 11.01
N TYR A 45 -19.52 -17.02 10.54
CA TYR A 45 -18.20 -16.74 11.13
C TYR A 45 -18.24 -15.61 12.14
N PRO A 46 -17.48 -15.64 13.26
CA PRO A 46 -17.55 -14.64 14.31
C PRO A 46 -17.50 -13.20 13.78
N GLU A 47 -18.37 -12.35 14.30
CA GLU A 47 -18.29 -10.92 14.04
C GLU A 47 -17.03 -10.39 14.74
N SER A 48 -16.01 -10.12 13.92
CA SER A 48 -14.66 -9.80 14.36
C SER A 48 -14.07 -8.73 13.45
N MET A 49 -13.12 -7.98 13.99
CA MET A 49 -12.32 -7.02 13.24
C MET A 49 -10.85 -7.48 13.33
N PRO A 50 -10.18 -7.79 12.20
CA PRO A 50 -10.66 -7.73 10.82
C PRO A 50 -11.77 -8.76 10.47
N PRO A 51 -12.66 -8.47 9.50
CA PRO A 51 -13.80 -9.33 9.18
C PRO A 51 -13.43 -10.51 8.28
N TYR A 52 -14.33 -11.50 8.22
CA TYR A 52 -14.23 -12.63 7.30
C TYR A 52 -14.79 -12.30 5.90
N ARG A 53 -14.14 -12.81 4.85
CA ARG A 53 -14.60 -12.74 3.46
C ARG A 53 -14.50 -14.07 2.73
N LEU A 54 -15.36 -14.27 1.74
CA LEU A 54 -15.37 -15.46 0.89
C LEU A 54 -14.22 -15.38 -0.11
N HIS A 55 -13.40 -16.43 -0.16
CA HIS A 55 -12.45 -16.63 -1.24
C HIS A 55 -13.14 -17.42 -2.36
N ARG A 56 -13.17 -16.86 -3.58
CA ARG A 56 -13.93 -17.43 -4.71
C ARG A 56 -13.46 -18.83 -5.09
N GLU A 57 -12.14 -19.03 -5.15
CA GLU A 57 -11.56 -20.27 -5.67
C GLU A 57 -11.75 -21.44 -4.71
N THR A 58 -11.66 -21.20 -3.40
CA THR A 58 -11.81 -22.28 -2.40
C THR A 58 -13.22 -22.42 -1.85
N GLY A 59 -14.11 -21.44 -2.12
CA GLY A 59 -15.47 -21.42 -1.59
C GLY A 59 -15.56 -21.28 -0.07
N ARG A 60 -14.46 -20.91 0.61
CA ARG A 60 -14.38 -20.80 2.08
C ARG A 60 -14.16 -19.37 2.53
N CYS A 61 -14.59 -19.05 3.75
CA CYS A 61 -14.33 -17.74 4.34
C CYS A 61 -13.03 -17.75 5.15
N TYR A 62 -12.25 -16.68 4.98
CA TYR A 62 -11.01 -16.44 5.71
C TYR A 62 -11.03 -15.05 6.33
N GLN A 63 -10.31 -14.90 7.43
CA GLN A 63 -10.16 -13.63 8.10
C GLN A 63 -9.22 -12.73 7.29
N VAL A 64 -9.61 -11.48 7.09
CA VAL A 64 -8.77 -10.47 6.42
C VAL A 64 -7.51 -10.20 7.26
N GLY A 65 -6.37 -10.03 6.61
CA GLY A 65 -5.06 -9.83 7.26
C GLY A 65 -4.34 -11.13 7.60
N GLU A 66 -5.05 -12.26 7.62
CA GLU A 66 -4.44 -13.57 7.82
C GLU A 66 -3.87 -14.15 6.53
N SER A 67 -3.02 -15.18 6.68
CA SER A 67 -2.46 -15.87 5.50
C SER A 67 -3.56 -16.56 4.68
N GLY A 68 -4.59 -17.08 5.33
CA GLY A 68 -5.75 -17.67 4.64
C GLY A 68 -5.35 -18.74 3.60
N PRO A 69 -5.93 -18.72 2.38
CA PRO A 69 -5.55 -19.62 1.29
C PRO A 69 -4.35 -19.10 0.49
N CYS A 70 -3.70 -18.02 0.94
CA CYS A 70 -2.75 -17.28 0.13
C CYS A 70 -1.36 -17.91 0.11
N PRO A 71 -0.65 -17.84 -1.03
CA PRO A 71 0.74 -18.26 -1.12
C PRO A 71 1.69 -17.47 -0.19
N PRO A 72 2.92 -17.95 0.03
CA PRO A 72 3.96 -17.18 0.71
C PRO A 72 4.10 -15.75 0.18
N LEU A 73 4.41 -14.80 1.08
CA LEU A 73 4.51 -13.36 0.82
C LEU A 73 3.19 -12.67 0.47
N MET A 74 2.06 -13.33 0.74
CA MET A 74 0.74 -12.78 0.49
C MET A 74 -0.16 -12.93 1.71
N LYS A 75 -1.10 -12.01 1.85
CA LYS A 75 -2.16 -12.04 2.87
C LYS A 75 -3.51 -11.95 2.20
N PHE A 76 -4.51 -12.50 2.89
CA PHE A 76 -5.89 -12.41 2.46
C PHE A 76 -6.42 -11.01 2.75
N THR A 77 -6.73 -10.24 1.71
CA THR A 77 -7.17 -8.86 1.81
C THR A 77 -8.62 -8.70 1.33
N LEU A 78 -9.18 -7.52 1.60
CA LEU A 78 -10.52 -7.14 1.18
C LEU A 78 -10.54 -6.86 -0.33
N GLU A 79 -11.38 -7.58 -1.08
CA GLU A 79 -11.78 -7.18 -2.43
C GLU A 79 -13.00 -6.26 -2.35
N ASP A 80 -14.03 -6.70 -1.62
CA ASP A 80 -15.26 -5.92 -1.38
C ASP A 80 -15.91 -6.31 -0.03
N ASP A 81 -17.21 -6.04 0.15
CA ASP A 81 -17.95 -6.38 1.37
C ASP A 81 -18.25 -7.88 1.51
N THR A 82 -18.06 -8.64 0.43
CA THR A 82 -18.49 -10.02 0.28
C THR A 82 -17.30 -10.95 0.06
N PHE A 83 -16.36 -10.55 -0.77
CA PHE A 83 -15.22 -11.33 -1.25
C PHE A 83 -13.89 -10.76 -0.76
N GLY A 84 -12.92 -11.66 -0.67
CA GLY A 84 -11.53 -11.35 -0.39
C GLY A 84 -10.62 -12.00 -1.41
N VAL A 85 -9.42 -11.47 -1.51
CA VAL A 85 -8.42 -11.85 -2.52
C VAL A 85 -7.05 -11.92 -1.87
N CYS A 86 -6.14 -12.72 -2.41
CA CYS A 86 -4.75 -12.69 -2.00
C CYS A 86 -4.01 -11.53 -2.68
N ASP A 87 -3.26 -10.77 -1.91
CA ASP A 87 -2.35 -9.71 -2.39
C ASP A 87 -1.07 -9.69 -1.56
N CYS A 88 -0.06 -8.93 -1.98
CA CYS A 88 1.25 -8.91 -1.32
C CYS A 88 1.14 -8.51 0.16
N ASP A 89 1.95 -9.16 0.99
CA ASP A 89 2.03 -8.88 2.41
C ASP A 89 2.82 -7.58 2.69
N LEU A 90 2.09 -6.50 2.93
CA LEU A 90 2.62 -5.19 3.30
C LEU A 90 2.52 -4.91 4.81
N SER A 91 2.37 -5.95 5.65
CA SER A 91 2.25 -5.79 7.11
C SER A 91 3.55 -5.31 7.77
N GLN A 92 4.68 -5.67 7.16
CA GLN A 92 6.01 -5.34 7.65
C GLN A 92 6.42 -3.93 7.20
N ARG A 93 6.40 -2.95 8.13
CA ARG A 93 7.05 -1.65 7.89
C ARG A 93 8.53 -1.89 7.67
N CYS A 94 9.10 -1.21 6.67
CA CYS A 94 10.50 -1.39 6.30
C CYS A 94 10.86 -2.83 5.85
N GLY A 95 9.87 -3.68 5.57
CA GLY A 95 10.13 -4.96 4.92
C GLY A 95 10.74 -4.73 3.55
N ARG A 96 11.48 -5.73 3.03
CA ARG A 96 11.92 -5.70 1.64
C ARG A 96 10.68 -5.63 0.75
N PRO A 97 10.56 -4.62 -0.14
CA PRO A 97 9.36 -4.43 -0.93
C PRO A 97 8.99 -5.67 -1.74
N LEU A 98 7.68 -5.86 -1.93
CA LEU A 98 7.13 -6.98 -2.69
C LEU A 98 6.52 -6.48 -4.00
N ILE A 99 6.58 -7.32 -5.03
CA ILE A 99 6.02 -7.10 -6.36
C ILE A 99 5.15 -8.29 -6.74
N PHE A 100 3.88 -8.01 -7.02
CA PHE A 100 2.93 -8.96 -7.59
C PHE A 100 3.27 -9.25 -9.05
N TRP A 101 3.32 -10.53 -9.41
CA TRP A 101 3.52 -10.98 -10.77
C TRP A 101 2.23 -11.62 -11.31
N PRO A 102 1.52 -10.96 -12.25
CA PRO A 102 0.19 -11.38 -12.67
C PRO A 102 0.11 -12.81 -13.21
N SER A 103 1.07 -13.22 -14.06
CA SER A 103 0.98 -14.53 -14.74
C SER A 103 1.11 -15.74 -13.80
N ARG A 104 1.65 -15.52 -12.59
CA ARG A 104 1.80 -16.56 -11.56
C ARG A 104 0.88 -16.34 -10.36
N ASN A 105 0.12 -15.24 -10.34
CA ASN A 105 -0.73 -14.83 -9.23
C ASN A 105 -0.01 -14.85 -7.87
N ARG A 106 1.23 -14.37 -7.82
CA ARG A 106 2.12 -14.44 -6.64
C ARG A 106 2.97 -13.20 -6.47
N CYS A 107 3.38 -12.94 -5.24
CA CYS A 107 4.31 -11.86 -4.90
C CYS A 107 5.74 -12.36 -4.73
N TYR A 108 6.67 -11.49 -5.06
CA TYR A 108 8.12 -11.72 -5.06
C TYR A 108 8.82 -10.51 -4.42
N ARG A 109 9.97 -10.69 -3.78
CA ARG A 109 10.77 -9.59 -3.25
C ARG A 109 11.47 -8.84 -4.40
N VAL A 110 11.58 -7.52 -4.28
CA VAL A 110 12.40 -6.72 -5.20
C VAL A 110 13.86 -7.17 -5.16
N TYR A 111 14.57 -7.06 -6.28
CA TYR A 111 15.98 -7.45 -6.45
C TYR A 111 16.27 -8.94 -6.20
N GLU A 112 15.25 -9.80 -6.18
CA GLU A 112 15.43 -11.26 -6.24
C GLU A 112 15.17 -11.75 -7.67
N GLN A 113 15.62 -12.96 -8.02
CA GLN A 113 15.36 -13.51 -9.35
C GLN A 113 13.86 -13.63 -9.63
N GLY A 114 13.09 -14.18 -8.67
CA GLY A 114 11.65 -14.30 -8.75
C GLY A 114 11.18 -15.04 -10.01
N PRO A 115 10.29 -14.45 -10.84
CA PRO A 115 9.83 -15.05 -12.09
C PRO A 115 10.77 -14.81 -13.28
N CYS A 116 11.86 -14.06 -13.09
CA CYS A 116 12.80 -13.72 -14.14
C CYS A 116 13.70 -14.91 -14.50
N ARG A 117 14.25 -14.88 -15.72
CA ARG A 117 15.29 -15.82 -16.16
C ARG A 117 16.58 -15.61 -15.38
N ASP A 118 17.47 -16.59 -15.42
CA ASP A 118 18.77 -16.54 -14.76
C ASP A 118 19.58 -15.29 -15.17
N GLY A 119 20.38 -14.77 -14.24
CA GLY A 119 21.11 -13.51 -14.40
C GLY A 119 20.22 -12.25 -14.42
N LYS A 120 18.92 -12.37 -14.13
CA LYS A 120 18.00 -11.24 -14.01
C LYS A 120 17.31 -11.22 -12.66
N TRP A 121 16.96 -10.01 -12.23
CA TRP A 121 16.16 -9.76 -11.03
C TRP A 121 14.87 -9.02 -11.35
N LEU A 122 13.91 -9.14 -10.45
CA LEU A 122 12.64 -8.45 -10.48
C LEU A 122 12.76 -7.07 -9.81
N VAL A 123 12.39 -6.02 -10.52
CA VAL A 123 12.42 -4.64 -10.00
C VAL A 123 11.15 -3.88 -10.40
N PHE A 124 10.92 -2.73 -9.75
CA PHE A 124 9.88 -1.80 -10.17
C PHE A 124 10.29 -1.08 -11.47
N GLY A 125 9.42 -1.12 -12.47
CA GLY A 125 9.51 -0.29 -13.66
C GLY A 125 9.12 1.17 -13.39
N PHE A 126 9.20 2.00 -14.44
CA PHE A 126 8.89 3.44 -14.34
C PHE A 126 7.44 3.73 -13.92
N ASP A 127 6.52 2.86 -14.32
CA ASP A 127 5.10 2.93 -13.98
C ASP A 127 4.74 2.00 -12.82
N LEU A 128 5.75 1.55 -12.06
CA LEU A 128 5.62 0.63 -10.92
C LEU A 128 5.17 -0.78 -11.30
N GLU A 129 5.13 -1.06 -12.60
CA GLU A 129 4.92 -2.40 -13.15
C GLU A 129 6.12 -3.32 -12.85
N PRO A 130 5.89 -4.63 -12.72
CA PRO A 130 6.96 -5.60 -12.52
C PRO A 130 7.84 -5.74 -13.76
N VAL A 131 9.15 -5.53 -13.64
CA VAL A 131 10.09 -5.66 -14.76
C VAL A 131 11.29 -6.53 -14.40
N CYS A 132 11.65 -7.43 -15.31
CA CYS A 132 12.91 -8.17 -15.22
C CYS A 132 14.06 -7.36 -15.81
N LYS A 133 15.09 -7.10 -15.02
CA LYS A 133 16.32 -6.41 -15.45
C LYS A 133 17.53 -7.31 -15.24
N LYS A 134 18.63 -7.05 -15.97
CA LYS A 134 19.90 -7.72 -15.70
C LYS A 134 20.30 -7.46 -14.24
N ASN A 135 20.68 -8.52 -13.53
CA ASN A 135 21.25 -8.39 -12.20
C ASN A 135 22.71 -7.94 -12.35
N VAL A 136 22.99 -6.68 -12.05
CA VAL A 136 24.36 -6.14 -12.11
C VAL A 136 25.18 -6.62 -10.91
N CYS A 137 24.52 -7.03 -9.82
CA CYS A 137 25.12 -7.49 -8.58
C CYS A 137 25.17 -9.02 -8.48
N GLU A 138 25.17 -9.73 -9.61
CA GLU A 138 25.12 -11.19 -9.64
C GLU A 138 26.32 -11.85 -8.95
N GLU A 139 27.53 -11.32 -9.16
CA GLU A 139 28.71 -11.83 -8.46
C GLU A 139 28.65 -11.59 -6.95
N ASP A 140 28.17 -10.42 -6.53
CA ASP A 140 28.02 -10.08 -5.11
C ASP A 140 26.96 -10.96 -4.43
N GLU A 141 25.87 -11.26 -5.15
CA GLU A 141 24.81 -12.18 -4.73
C GLU A 141 25.35 -13.60 -4.56
N GLN A 142 26.22 -14.08 -5.46
CA GLN A 142 26.84 -15.40 -5.36
C GLN A 142 27.80 -15.50 -4.16
N ARG A 143 28.59 -14.45 -3.90
CA ARG A 143 29.52 -14.41 -2.75
C ARG A 143 28.79 -14.24 -1.41
N HIS A 144 27.77 -13.37 -1.40
CA HIS A 144 26.99 -13.03 -0.20
C HIS A 144 25.50 -13.01 -0.53
N PRO A 145 24.82 -14.16 -0.44
CA PRO A 145 23.41 -14.27 -0.80
C PRO A 145 22.51 -13.32 -0.02
N SER A 146 21.55 -12.73 -0.73
CA SER A 146 20.53 -11.87 -0.18
C SER A 146 19.58 -12.65 0.71
N THR A 147 19.14 -11.99 1.78
CA THR A 147 18.10 -12.45 2.70
C THR A 147 16.89 -11.51 2.64
N THR A 148 15.95 -11.65 3.57
CA THR A 148 14.80 -10.75 3.67
C THR A 148 15.20 -9.32 4.01
N SER A 149 16.15 -9.08 4.93
CA SER A 149 16.51 -7.73 5.40
C SER A 149 17.86 -7.22 4.88
N ARG A 150 18.77 -8.13 4.52
CA ARG A 150 20.10 -7.82 3.97
C ARG A 150 20.16 -8.31 2.54
N TYR A 151 20.05 -7.42 1.57
CA TYR A 151 19.98 -7.76 0.15
C TYR A 151 20.70 -6.73 -0.71
N TRP A 152 21.10 -7.16 -1.91
CA TRP A 152 21.77 -6.32 -2.90
C TRP A 152 20.78 -5.54 -3.76
N PHE A 153 21.15 -4.31 -4.10
CA PHE A 153 20.46 -3.44 -5.03
C PHE A 153 21.49 -2.51 -5.69
N ASN A 154 21.16 -1.84 -6.81
CA ASN A 154 22.14 -1.00 -7.52
C ASN A 154 21.66 0.44 -7.77
N ILE A 155 22.52 1.43 -7.53
CA ILE A 155 22.35 2.82 -8.03
C ILE A 155 23.31 3.00 -9.19
N ASN A 156 22.81 3.38 -10.37
CA ASN A 156 23.66 3.70 -11.53
C ASN A 156 24.70 2.60 -11.81
N GLN A 157 24.26 1.33 -11.77
CA GLN A 157 25.11 0.14 -11.93
C GLN A 157 26.07 -0.18 -10.76
N THR A 158 26.19 0.67 -9.75
CA THR A 158 26.97 0.40 -8.54
C THR A 158 26.14 -0.38 -7.52
N CYS A 159 26.67 -1.48 -7.03
CA CYS A 159 26.01 -2.38 -6.08
C CYS A 159 26.18 -1.93 -4.62
N TYR A 160 25.07 -1.97 -3.88
CA TYR A 160 25.00 -1.65 -2.46
C TYR A 160 24.18 -2.72 -1.74
N ARG A 161 24.46 -2.89 -0.46
CA ARG A 161 23.76 -3.85 0.39
C ARG A 161 23.01 -3.14 1.50
N THR A 162 21.76 -3.54 1.74
CA THR A 162 21.04 -3.06 2.92
C THR A 162 21.70 -3.54 4.22
N ASN A 163 21.39 -2.84 5.32
CA ASN A 163 22.01 -3.07 6.62
C ASN A 163 23.54 -2.97 6.55
N SER A 164 24.00 -1.93 5.84
CA SER A 164 25.39 -1.51 5.71
C SER A 164 25.44 0.02 5.51
N ARG A 165 26.61 0.64 5.68
CA ARG A 165 26.79 2.08 5.39
C ARG A 165 26.53 2.41 3.92
N GLY A 166 26.95 1.54 2.99
CA GLY A 166 26.80 1.76 1.55
C GLY A 166 27.29 3.13 1.09
N TYR A 167 26.41 3.92 0.49
CA TYR A 167 26.71 5.27 -0.02
C TYR A 167 26.40 6.40 0.98
N CYS A 168 26.12 6.08 2.24
CA CYS A 168 25.77 7.11 3.22
C CYS A 168 26.97 7.98 3.61
N SER A 169 26.80 9.30 3.43
CA SER A 169 27.82 10.30 3.72
C SER A 169 28.11 10.37 5.22
N ASP A 170 27.05 10.43 6.03
CA ASP A 170 27.13 10.45 7.49
C ASP A 170 27.64 9.11 8.04
N ALA A 171 28.50 9.17 9.06
CA ALA A 171 29.13 7.98 9.63
C ALA A 171 28.13 7.10 10.42
N ASP A 172 27.09 7.71 10.96
CA ASP A 172 26.05 7.05 11.75
C ASP A 172 24.89 6.50 10.89
N ASP A 173 24.89 6.81 9.60
CA ASP A 173 23.82 6.43 8.69
C ASP A 173 24.06 5.03 8.10
N MET A 174 22.98 4.27 7.99
CA MET A 174 22.97 2.99 7.29
C MET A 174 21.83 2.91 6.29
N LEU A 175 22.02 2.05 5.29
CA LEU A 175 21.01 1.75 4.29
C LEU A 175 19.94 0.84 4.86
N PHE A 176 18.76 1.40 5.04
CA PHE A 176 17.58 0.65 5.44
C PHE A 176 16.41 0.89 4.51
N ASN A 177 15.49 -0.07 4.46
CA ASN A 177 14.19 0.19 3.91
C ASN A 177 13.48 1.21 4.81
N VAL A 178 12.82 2.17 4.21
CA VAL A 178 11.99 3.14 4.93
C VAL A 178 10.55 2.92 4.54
N ASN A 179 9.64 3.15 5.48
CA ASN A 179 8.22 3.05 5.20
C ASN A 179 7.85 3.99 4.03
N HIS A 180 7.00 3.50 3.12
CA HIS A 180 6.61 4.20 1.88
C HIS A 180 7.74 4.49 0.88
N HIS A 181 8.96 4.00 1.09
CA HIS A 181 10.05 4.06 0.11
C HIS A 181 10.28 2.69 -0.52
N TYR A 182 10.38 2.65 -1.85
CA TYR A 182 10.57 1.41 -2.64
C TYR A 182 12.03 1.03 -2.84
N ARG A 183 12.91 1.81 -2.22
CA ARG A 183 14.35 1.67 -2.28
C ARG A 183 14.93 1.94 -0.89
N PRO A 184 15.99 1.22 -0.50
CA PRO A 184 16.74 1.56 0.69
C PRO A 184 17.27 3.00 0.64
N THR A 185 17.24 3.68 1.77
CA THR A 185 17.76 5.04 1.93
C THR A 185 18.63 5.12 3.19
N CYS A 186 19.53 6.11 3.20
CA CYS A 186 20.36 6.40 4.37
C CYS A 186 19.49 6.93 5.51
N GLN A 187 19.59 6.30 6.67
CA GLN A 187 18.88 6.68 7.89
C GLN A 187 19.76 6.39 9.11
N LYS A 188 19.67 7.26 10.13
CA LYS A 188 20.32 7.09 11.44
C LYS A 188 19.66 6.02 12.30
N SER A 189 18.33 6.02 12.30
CA SER A 189 17.49 5.04 12.97
C SER A 189 16.23 4.82 12.17
N VAL A 190 15.66 3.62 12.25
CA VAL A 190 14.42 3.31 11.56
C VAL A 190 13.42 2.81 12.56
N ASP A 191 12.34 3.58 12.73
CA ASP A 191 11.17 3.15 13.49
C ASP A 191 10.30 2.25 12.59
N CYS A 192 10.57 0.96 12.67
CA CYS A 192 9.84 -0.08 11.95
C CYS A 192 8.90 -0.82 12.91
N GLY A 193 7.90 -0.12 13.44
CA GLY A 193 6.81 -0.79 14.17
C GLY A 193 5.93 -1.65 13.25
N GLU A 194 5.22 -2.64 13.82
CA GLU A 194 4.21 -3.40 13.07
C GLU A 194 3.00 -2.52 12.73
N ILE A 195 2.42 -2.72 11.54
CA ILE A 195 1.13 -2.12 11.21
C ILE A 195 0.01 -3.01 11.75
N ASN A 196 -0.60 -2.65 12.89
CA ASN A 196 -1.87 -3.22 13.35
C ASN A 196 -3.11 -2.65 12.62
N THR A 197 -2.93 -1.71 11.69
CA THR A 197 -4.06 -1.22 10.89
C THR A 197 -4.36 -2.20 9.76
N MET A 198 -5.61 -2.67 9.69
CA MET A 198 -6.15 -3.36 8.52
C MET A 198 -5.63 -2.67 7.25
N GLN A 199 -4.93 -3.42 6.39
CA GLN A 199 -4.47 -2.92 5.09
C GLN A 199 -5.68 -2.40 4.34
N THR A 200 -5.86 -1.08 4.41
CA THR A 200 -7.01 -0.38 3.86
C THR A 200 -6.50 0.42 2.68
N SER A 201 -6.79 -0.08 1.48
CA SER A 201 -7.04 0.66 0.23
C SER A 201 -6.07 1.77 -0.21
N LYS A 202 -4.88 1.92 0.38
CA LYS A 202 -3.81 2.74 -0.18
C LYS A 202 -3.02 1.86 -1.13
N CYS A 203 -3.21 2.10 -2.41
CA CYS A 203 -2.48 1.43 -3.49
C CYS A 203 -0.98 1.67 -3.35
N LEU A 204 -0.30 0.68 -2.80
CA LEU A 204 1.15 0.65 -2.69
C LEU A 204 1.70 -0.04 -3.95
N PRO A 205 2.82 0.45 -4.51
CA PRO A 205 3.56 -0.20 -5.57
C PRO A 205 3.81 -1.68 -5.29
N GLY A 206 3.59 -2.49 -6.33
CA GLY A 206 3.80 -3.93 -6.27
C GLY A 206 2.57 -4.70 -5.82
N GLN A 207 1.46 -4.04 -5.53
CA GLN A 207 0.17 -4.71 -5.33
C GLN A 207 -0.46 -5.16 -6.64
N ARG A 208 -1.44 -6.06 -6.54
CA ARG A 208 -2.27 -6.47 -7.67
C ARG A 208 -3.04 -5.27 -8.25
N LEU A 209 -2.70 -4.91 -9.49
CA LEU A 209 -3.50 -4.00 -10.32
C LEU A 209 -4.68 -4.77 -10.96
N ASP A 210 -5.76 -4.06 -11.26
CA ASP A 210 -6.86 -4.60 -12.06
C ASP A 210 -6.48 -4.69 -13.54
N VAL A 211 -7.40 -5.25 -14.34
CA VAL A 211 -7.19 -5.46 -15.78
C VAL A 211 -7.00 -4.17 -16.59
N LEU A 212 -7.28 -3.00 -16.00
CA LEU A 212 -7.08 -1.68 -16.58
C LEU A 212 -5.83 -0.98 -16.04
N GLY A 213 -4.97 -1.69 -15.29
CA GLY A 213 -3.80 -1.12 -14.62
C GLY A 213 -4.16 -0.19 -13.46
N GLN A 214 -5.42 -0.21 -13.00
CA GLN A 214 -5.85 0.57 -11.86
C GLN A 214 -5.75 -0.34 -10.63
N CYS A 215 -5.05 0.10 -9.59
CA CYS A 215 -5.20 -0.55 -8.31
C CYS A 215 -6.68 -0.50 -7.93
N LYS A 216 -7.27 -1.63 -7.48
CA LYS A 216 -8.68 -1.74 -7.10
C LYS A 216 -9.02 -0.76 -5.97
N ARG A 217 -9.22 0.51 -6.34
CA ARG A 217 -9.87 1.52 -5.53
C ARG A 217 -11.22 0.93 -5.19
N ARG A 218 -11.63 1.05 -3.94
CA ARG A 218 -13.00 0.81 -3.49
C ARG A 218 -14.01 1.01 -4.61
N PHE A 219 -14.81 -0.03 -4.88
CA PHE A 219 -16.01 0.07 -5.69
C PHE A 219 -16.85 1.28 -5.25
N ILE A 220 -16.83 2.35 -6.02
CA ILE A 220 -17.96 3.27 -6.09
C ILE A 220 -18.92 2.57 -7.04
N ALA A 221 -20.00 2.00 -6.50
CA ALA A 221 -21.12 1.65 -7.36
C ALA A 221 -21.56 2.95 -8.04
N LEU A 222 -21.44 3.03 -9.37
CA LEU A 222 -22.16 4.04 -10.13
C LEU A 222 -23.63 3.80 -9.81
N ARG A 223 -24.22 4.68 -9.00
CA ARG A 223 -25.67 4.79 -8.98
C ARG A 223 -26.06 5.21 -10.38
N ASN A 224 -27.06 4.50 -10.92
CA ASN A 224 -27.83 4.84 -12.12
C ASN A 224 -27.87 6.35 -12.34
N THR A 225 -26.92 6.85 -13.10
CA THR A 225 -26.93 8.20 -13.64
C THR A 225 -26.21 8.09 -14.97
N SER A 226 -26.89 8.53 -16.01
CA SER A 226 -26.48 8.65 -17.40
C SER A 226 -25.33 9.66 -17.60
N LYS A 227 -24.30 9.62 -16.75
CA LYS A 227 -23.10 10.47 -16.87
C LYS A 227 -21.83 9.64 -16.97
N PRO A 228 -20.91 9.99 -17.89
CA PRO A 228 -19.67 9.24 -18.10
C PRO A 228 -18.76 9.29 -16.85
N LEU A 229 -18.07 8.17 -16.61
CA LEU A 229 -17.14 7.92 -15.51
C LEU A 229 -16.15 9.08 -15.30
N GLN A 230 -16.01 9.56 -14.06
CA GLN A 230 -14.86 10.36 -13.65
C GLN A 230 -13.87 9.46 -12.88
N ILE A 231 -12.80 9.05 -13.55
CA ILE A 231 -11.68 8.35 -12.94
C ILE A 231 -10.83 9.38 -12.19
N HIS A 232 -10.82 9.34 -10.86
CA HIS A 232 -9.87 10.13 -10.08
C HIS A 232 -8.49 9.48 -10.11
N VAL A 233 -7.73 9.73 -11.18
CA VAL A 233 -6.31 9.39 -11.27
C VAL A 233 -5.57 10.17 -10.17
N THR A 234 -5.14 9.48 -9.11
CA THR A 234 -4.15 10.00 -8.17
C THR A 234 -2.92 10.40 -8.97
N LYS A 235 -2.54 11.69 -8.92
CA LYS A 235 -1.33 12.18 -9.59
C LYS A 235 -0.14 11.30 -9.19
N LYS A 236 0.67 10.95 -10.20
CA LYS A 236 1.96 10.27 -10.03
C LYS A 236 2.70 10.93 -8.85
N PRO A 237 3.13 10.17 -7.82
CA PRO A 237 3.85 10.76 -6.71
C PRO A 237 5.06 11.52 -7.27
N THR A 238 5.17 12.79 -6.90
CA THR A 238 6.28 13.67 -7.29
C THR A 238 7.64 13.17 -6.77
N ASN A 239 7.63 12.21 -5.85
CA ASN A 239 8.82 11.54 -5.31
C ASN A 239 9.15 10.20 -6.02
N ILE A 240 8.45 9.85 -7.10
CA ILE A 240 8.95 8.85 -8.07
C ILE A 240 9.98 9.58 -8.93
N TYR A 241 11.17 9.77 -8.35
CA TYR A 241 12.35 10.04 -9.17
C TYR A 241 12.43 8.92 -10.21
N CYS A 242 12.67 9.32 -11.45
CA CYS A 242 12.85 8.48 -12.63
C CYS A 242 13.98 7.46 -12.35
N LEU A 243 13.65 6.33 -11.70
CA LEU A 243 14.63 5.43 -11.06
C LEU A 243 15.63 4.77 -12.03
N PHE A 244 15.40 4.89 -13.35
CA PHE A 244 16.25 4.32 -14.41
C PHE A 244 16.27 5.17 -15.68
N CYS A 245 16.18 6.50 -15.56
CA CYS A 245 16.29 7.38 -16.71
C CYS A 245 17.78 7.60 -17.00
N ASP A 246 18.35 6.72 -17.83
CA ASP A 246 19.30 7.20 -18.82
C ASP A 246 18.54 8.21 -19.69
N GLU A 247 19.13 9.37 -19.96
CA GLU A 247 18.54 10.48 -20.71
C GLU A 247 18.30 10.18 -22.20
N LYS A 248 17.72 9.03 -22.55
CA LYS A 248 17.33 8.72 -23.93
C LYS A 248 15.87 8.30 -23.99
N LYS A 249 15.11 9.20 -24.63
CA LYS A 249 13.67 9.19 -24.92
C LYS A 249 13.05 7.79 -25.08
N PRO A 250 11.78 7.61 -24.68
CA PRO A 250 11.06 6.37 -24.89
C PRO A 250 10.96 6.05 -26.39
N GLN A 251 11.58 4.96 -26.82
CA GLN A 251 11.19 4.32 -28.07
C GLN A 251 9.87 3.60 -27.84
N HIS A 252 8.86 4.05 -28.55
CA HIS A 252 7.57 3.37 -28.67
C HIS A 252 7.80 1.95 -29.19
N TYR A 253 7.52 0.94 -28.36
CA TYR A 253 7.28 -0.40 -28.87
C TYR A 253 5.81 -0.46 -29.28
N LYS A 254 5.56 -0.52 -30.59
CA LYS A 254 4.29 -0.97 -31.14
C LYS A 254 4.18 -2.49 -30.88
N ILE A 255 2.97 -2.90 -30.50
CA ILE A 255 2.53 -4.30 -30.36
C ILE A 255 2.76 -5.04 -31.68
#